data_AF-A0A3M2M6S5-F1
#
_entry.id   AF-A0A3M2M6S5-F1
#
_cell.length_a   1.000
_cell.length_b   1.000
_cell.length_c   1.000
_cell.angle_alpha   90.00
_cell.angle_beta   90.00
_cell.angle_gamma   90.00
#
_symmetry.space_group_name_H-M   'P 1'
#
loop_
_entity.id
_entity.type
_entity.pdbx_description
1 polymer ?
#
loop_
_entity_poly.entity_id
_entity_poly.type
_entity_poly.pdbx_seq_one_letter_code
_entity_poly.pdbx_strand_id
1 'polypeptide(L)'
;MTKSSSVDRIAAAVRAGQLDLARTLFERAYAAATTDNARTALLADLARTVTIPRDAILVAHMTRTTHNPVWTTYGWRCGPCHRRWVAGTGAPAVGNGYKTSKGALKGARTHADRHPGIQIITEG
;
A
#
# COMPACT_ATOMS: atom_id res chain seq x y z
N MET A 1 9.61 25.01 -13.18
CA MET A 1 9.95 23.57 -13.22
C MET A 1 9.34 22.90 -12.00
N THR A 2 8.20 22.24 -12.15
CA THR A 2 7.58 21.44 -11.09
C THR A 2 8.50 20.25 -10.81
N LYS A 3 9.23 20.28 -9.69
CA LYS A 3 9.94 19.09 -9.18
C LYS A 3 8.88 17.99 -9.04
N SER A 4 8.92 17.00 -9.91
CA SER A 4 8.15 15.77 -9.73
C SER A 4 8.52 15.20 -8.37
N SER A 5 7.55 15.12 -7.46
CA SER A 5 7.79 14.69 -6.09
C SER A 5 8.36 13.26 -6.11
N SER A 6 9.17 12.88 -5.12
CA SER A 6 9.71 11.51 -5.04
C SER A 6 8.59 10.46 -5.15
N VAL A 7 7.40 10.79 -4.63
CA VAL A 7 6.16 10.00 -4.71
C VAL A 7 5.72 9.76 -6.15
N ASP A 8 5.69 10.79 -7.00
CA ASP A 8 5.28 10.68 -8.41
C ASP A 8 6.23 9.77 -9.19
N ARG A 9 7.54 9.89 -8.93
CA ARG A 9 8.56 9.06 -9.58
C ARG A 9 8.46 7.59 -9.17
N ILE A 10 8.25 7.33 -7.89
CA ILE A 10 8.03 5.97 -7.38
C ILE A 10 6.77 5.38 -8.01
N ALA A 11 5.65 6.12 -8.01
CA ALA A 11 4.39 5.65 -8.57
C ALA A 11 4.47 5.41 -10.09
N ALA A 12 5.20 6.25 -10.82
CA ALA A 12 5.45 6.05 -12.24
C ALA A 12 6.25 4.76 -12.52
N ALA A 13 7.32 4.52 -11.75
CA ALA A 13 8.12 3.29 -11.88
C ALA A 13 7.28 2.02 -11.57
N VAL A 14 6.42 2.07 -10.55
CA VAL A 14 5.48 0.97 -10.23
C VAL A 14 4.52 0.72 -11.40
N ARG A 15 3.90 1.76 -11.95
CA ARG A 15 2.97 1.62 -13.10
C ARG A 15 3.66 1.08 -14.35
N ALA A 16 4.93 1.43 -14.56
CA ALA A 16 5.74 0.93 -15.65
C ALA A 16 6.30 -0.49 -15.42
N GLY A 17 6.00 -1.14 -14.29
CA GLY A 17 6.53 -2.46 -13.95
C GLY A 17 8.03 -2.48 -13.59
N GLN A 18 8.65 -1.31 -13.42
CA GLN A 18 10.08 -1.16 -13.10
C GLN A 18 10.30 -1.29 -11.60
N LEU A 19 10.06 -2.48 -11.05
CA LEU A 19 10.01 -2.71 -9.59
C LEU A 19 11.34 -2.44 -8.88
N ASP A 20 12.47 -2.79 -9.49
CA ASP A 20 13.80 -2.52 -8.91
C ASP A 20 14.12 -1.02 -8.87
N LEU A 21 13.66 -0.26 -9.87
CA LEU A 21 13.78 1.20 -9.88
C LEU A 21 12.87 1.82 -8.81
N ALA A 22 11.62 1.35 -8.72
CA ALA A 22 10.69 1.79 -7.68
C ALA A 22 11.26 1.54 -6.28
N ARG A 23 11.95 0.40 -6.05
CA ARG A 23 12.70 0.13 -4.81
C ARG A 23 13.75 1.16 -4.52
N THR A 24 14.64 1.36 -5.47
CA THR A 24 15.78 2.25 -5.30
C THR A 24 15.31 3.68 -5.00
N LEU A 25 14.25 4.13 -5.68
CA LEU A 25 13.66 5.44 -5.44
C LEU A 25 12.99 5.54 -4.05
N PHE A 26 12.26 4.49 -3.64
CA PHE A 26 11.64 4.43 -2.32
C PHE A 26 12.68 4.44 -1.19
N GLU A 27 13.70 3.58 -1.26
CA GLU A 27 14.74 3.50 -0.24
C GLU A 27 15.48 4.84 -0.08
N ARG A 28 15.78 5.53 -1.18
CA ARG A 28 16.38 6.87 -1.15
C ARG A 28 15.46 7.91 -0.51
N ALA A 29 14.18 7.92 -0.89
CA ALA A 29 13.21 8.85 -0.33
C ALA A 29 12.97 8.60 1.17
N TYR A 30 12.92 7.32 1.57
CA TYR A 30 12.71 6.91 2.95
C TYR A 30 13.94 7.22 3.82
N ALA A 31 15.16 7.02 3.31
CA ALA A 31 16.39 7.40 3.99
C ALA A 31 16.52 8.93 4.16
N ALA A 32 16.04 9.71 3.19
CA ALA A 32 15.99 11.17 3.27
C ALA A 32 14.92 11.68 4.26
N ALA A 33 13.89 10.89 4.55
CA ALA A 33 12.91 11.18 5.58
C ALA A 33 13.50 10.82 6.97
N THR A 34 14.23 11.75 7.56
CA THR A 34 15.01 11.53 8.80
C THR A 34 14.17 11.48 10.08
N THR A 35 12.91 11.91 10.03
CA THR A 35 11.98 11.88 11.17
C THR A 35 10.83 10.90 10.92
N ASP A 36 10.26 10.37 11.98
CA ASP A 36 9.10 9.46 11.86
C ASP A 36 7.87 10.17 11.27
N ASN A 37 7.71 11.47 11.54
CA ASN A 37 6.67 12.28 10.89
C ASN A 37 6.91 12.40 9.38
N ALA A 38 8.15 12.64 8.95
CA ALA A 38 8.47 12.70 7.52
C ALA A 38 8.28 11.35 6.82
N ARG A 39 8.64 10.24 7.49
CA ARG A 39 8.41 8.88 6.98
C ARG A 39 6.92 8.59 6.86
N THR A 40 6.15 8.94 7.89
CA THR A 40 4.69 8.77 7.90
C THR A 40 4.04 9.58 6.78
N ALA A 41 4.48 10.82 6.56
CA ALA A 41 4.01 11.66 5.45
C ALA A 41 4.33 11.05 4.07
N LEU A 42 5.57 10.60 3.86
CA LEU A 42 5.97 9.91 2.62
C LEU A 42 5.11 8.67 2.35
N LEU A 43 4.87 7.85 3.37
CA LEU A 43 4.03 6.66 3.28
C LEU A 43 2.57 7.02 2.98
N ALA A 44 2.03 8.08 3.60
CA ALA A 44 0.68 8.58 3.34
C ALA A 44 0.54 9.10 1.90
N ASP A 45 1.53 9.82 1.38
CA ASP A 45 1.51 10.32 0.01
C ASP A 45 1.62 9.20 -1.03
N LEU A 46 2.53 8.23 -0.81
CA LEU A 46 2.56 7.02 -1.61
C LEU A 46 1.24 6.27 -1.54
N ALA A 47 0.57 6.27 -0.37
CA ALA A 47 -0.73 5.63 -0.23
C ALA A 47 -1.80 6.23 -1.14
N ARG A 48 -1.78 7.54 -1.37
CA ARG A 48 -2.72 8.24 -2.27
C ARG A 48 -2.56 7.82 -3.74
N THR A 49 -1.39 7.32 -4.13
CA THR A 49 -1.13 6.90 -5.52
C THR A 49 -1.67 5.51 -5.86
N VAL A 50 -2.10 4.75 -4.85
CA VAL A 50 -2.60 3.39 -5.02
C VAL A 50 -4.11 3.40 -5.13
N THR A 51 -4.62 2.73 -6.16
CA THR A 51 -6.05 2.46 -6.30
C THR A 51 -6.39 1.16 -5.58
N ILE A 52 -7.24 1.26 -4.56
CA ILE A 52 -7.79 0.11 -3.81
C ILE A 52 -9.31 0.18 -3.96
N PRO A 53 -10.00 -0.94 -4.23
CA PRO A 53 -11.45 -0.97 -4.25
C PRO A 53 -12.03 -0.36 -2.97
N ARG A 54 -12.87 0.66 -3.14
CA ARG A 54 -13.34 1.53 -2.04
C ARG A 54 -14.01 0.75 -0.92
N ASP A 55 -14.84 -0.22 -1.30
CA ASP A 55 -15.74 -0.96 -0.41
C ASP A 55 -15.43 -2.47 -0.41
N ALA A 56 -14.15 -2.82 -0.59
CA ALA A 56 -13.69 -4.21 -0.53
C ALA A 56 -12.32 -4.34 0.15
N ILE A 57 -11.98 -5.58 0.48
CA ILE A 57 -10.62 -6.01 0.82
C ILE A 57 -10.02 -6.67 -0.42
N LEU A 58 -8.98 -6.07 -0.98
CA LEU A 58 -8.22 -6.63 -2.10
C LEU A 58 -7.13 -7.57 -1.58
N VAL A 59 -7.06 -8.79 -2.09
CA VAL A 59 -5.97 -9.76 -1.85
C VAL A 59 -5.23 -9.95 -3.17
N ALA A 60 -3.96 -9.62 -3.21
CA ALA A 60 -3.18 -9.63 -4.45
C ALA A 60 -1.67 -9.79 -4.17
N HIS A 61 -0.90 -9.99 -5.23
CA HIS A 61 0.54 -9.83 -5.18
C HIS A 61 0.90 -8.33 -5.01
N MET A 62 1.61 -7.97 -3.94
CA MET A 62 1.69 -6.60 -3.41
C MET A 62 2.72 -5.70 -4.09
N THR A 63 2.87 -5.75 -5.40
CA THR A 63 3.64 -4.74 -6.14
C THR A 63 2.96 -3.37 -6.14
N ARG A 64 1.76 -3.25 -5.55
CA ARG A 64 0.87 -2.09 -5.66
C ARG A 64 0.56 -1.40 -4.32
N THR A 65 1.35 -1.50 -3.25
CA THR A 65 0.86 -1.01 -1.94
C THR A 65 1.83 -0.21 -1.06
N THR A 66 1.47 1.06 -0.89
CA THR A 66 1.42 1.98 0.28
C THR A 66 2.38 1.87 1.48
N HIS A 67 3.06 0.76 1.74
CA HIS A 67 4.08 0.66 2.80
C HIS A 67 5.45 0.23 2.28
N ASN A 68 5.49 -0.39 1.11
CA ASN A 68 6.72 -0.69 0.39
C ASN A 68 6.31 -1.05 -1.04
N PRO A 69 6.56 -0.20 -2.06
CA PRO A 69 6.22 -0.52 -3.46
C PRO A 69 6.97 -1.75 -3.99
N VAL A 70 7.87 -2.33 -3.19
CA VAL A 70 8.77 -3.42 -3.51
C VAL A 70 8.43 -4.70 -2.77
N TRP A 71 7.35 -4.75 -2.00
CA TRP A 71 6.96 -6.02 -1.41
C TRP A 71 6.40 -6.96 -2.49
N THR A 72 7.28 -7.78 -3.05
CA THR A 72 6.98 -8.80 -4.05
C THR A 72 6.36 -10.05 -3.43
N THR A 73 5.51 -9.88 -2.40
CA THR A 73 4.84 -10.98 -1.72
C THR A 73 3.32 -10.80 -1.77
N TYR A 74 2.57 -11.82 -1.38
CA TYR A 74 1.11 -11.72 -1.32
C TYR A 74 0.69 -10.84 -0.16
N GLY A 75 -0.49 -10.23 -0.25
CA GLY A 75 -1.09 -9.61 0.92
C GLY A 75 -2.48 -9.09 0.65
N TRP A 76 -3.06 -8.47 1.66
CA TRP A 76 -4.39 -7.89 1.57
C TRP A 76 -4.40 -6.39 1.88
N ARG A 77 -5.35 -5.65 1.29
CA ARG A 77 -5.62 -4.25 1.62
C ARG A 77 -7.10 -3.95 1.77
N CYS A 78 -7.45 -3.22 2.82
CA CYS A 78 -8.83 -2.82 3.10
C CYS A 78 -9.10 -1.39 2.60
N GLY A 79 -10.00 -1.24 1.62
CA GLY A 79 -10.40 0.06 1.07
C GLY A 79 -10.96 1.04 2.11
N PRO A 80 -11.87 0.63 3.01
CA PRO A 80 -12.32 1.46 4.12
C PRO A 80 -11.20 1.95 5.04
N CYS A 81 -10.27 1.08 5.44
CA CYS A 81 -9.12 1.46 6.28
C CYS A 81 -8.17 2.41 5.54
N HIS A 82 -7.91 2.16 4.25
CA HIS A 82 -7.06 3.00 3.43
C HIS A 82 -7.60 4.43 3.32
N ARG A 83 -8.92 4.59 3.13
CA ARG A 83 -9.55 5.92 3.14
C ARG A 83 -9.36 6.65 4.46
N ARG A 84 -9.57 5.96 5.60
CA ARG A 84 -9.35 6.55 6.93
C ARG A 84 -7.90 6.97 7.14
N TRP A 85 -6.94 6.14 6.70
CA TRP A 85 -5.52 6.46 6.75
C TRP A 85 -5.18 7.71 5.92
N VAL A 86 -5.63 7.76 4.66
CA VAL A 86 -5.41 8.90 3.76
C VAL A 86 -6.08 10.19 4.29
N ALA A 87 -7.18 10.06 5.02
CA ALA A 87 -7.87 11.16 5.70
C ALA A 87 -7.24 11.54 7.06
N GLY A 88 -6.23 10.82 7.55
CA GLY A 88 -5.59 11.07 8.84
C GLY A 88 -6.41 10.67 10.07
N THR A 89 -7.47 9.86 9.89
CA THR A 89 -8.42 9.50 10.95
C THR A 89 -8.33 8.04 11.41
N GLY A 90 -7.25 7.34 11.07
CA GLY A 90 -7.06 5.93 11.46
C GLY A 90 -5.60 5.49 11.47
N ALA A 91 -5.33 4.32 12.05
CA ALA A 91 -4.02 3.69 12.06
C ALA A 91 -3.65 3.12 10.67
N PRO A 92 -2.35 2.93 10.35
CA PRO A 92 -1.88 2.42 9.06
C PRO A 92 -2.17 0.93 8.85
N ALA A 93 -3.07 0.33 9.62
CA ALA A 93 -3.50 -1.06 9.50
C ALA A 93 -4.35 -1.29 8.23
N VAL A 94 -3.85 -0.80 7.09
CA VAL A 94 -4.42 -0.95 5.77
C VAL A 94 -4.11 -2.31 5.18
N GLY A 95 -3.35 -3.16 5.88
CA GLY A 95 -3.21 -4.59 5.61
C GLY A 95 -1.79 -5.13 5.83
N ASN A 96 -1.62 -6.44 5.67
CA ASN A 96 -0.36 -7.15 5.96
C ASN A 96 0.20 -7.87 4.73
N GLY A 97 1.53 -8.04 4.69
CA GLY A 97 2.22 -8.89 3.72
C GLY A 97 2.36 -10.33 4.24
N TYR A 98 2.39 -11.29 3.31
CA TYR A 98 2.40 -12.73 3.57
C TYR A 98 3.22 -13.46 2.50
N LYS A 99 3.88 -14.54 2.92
CA LYS A 99 4.64 -15.41 2.01
C LYS A 99 3.77 -16.11 0.96
N THR A 100 2.47 -16.30 1.23
CA THR A 100 1.56 -17.08 0.37
C THR A 100 0.21 -16.38 0.20
N SER A 101 -0.45 -16.62 -0.94
CA SER A 101 -1.82 -16.14 -1.22
C SER A 101 -2.82 -16.65 -0.19
N LYS A 102 -2.68 -17.91 0.26
CA LYS A 102 -3.50 -18.49 1.33
C LYS A 102 -3.34 -17.73 2.65
N GLY A 103 -2.12 -17.35 3.02
CA GLY A 103 -1.85 -16.54 4.21
C GLY A 103 -2.49 -15.16 4.12
N ALA A 104 -2.36 -14.51 2.96
CA ALA A 104 -2.98 -13.23 2.67
C ALA A 104 -4.50 -13.29 2.75
N LEU A 105 -5.13 -14.30 2.15
CA LEU A 105 -6.57 -14.52 2.21
C LEU A 105 -7.06 -14.79 3.64
N LYS A 106 -6.32 -15.59 4.42
CA LYS A 106 -6.65 -15.82 5.84
C LYS A 106 -6.62 -14.50 6.62
N GLY A 107 -5.58 -13.69 6.44
CA GLY A 107 -5.47 -12.38 7.07
C GLY A 107 -6.61 -11.43 6.68
N ALA A 108 -6.97 -11.41 5.39
CA ALA A 108 -8.09 -10.63 4.89
C ALA A 108 -9.42 -11.02 5.56
N ARG A 109 -9.69 -12.33 5.68
CA ARG A 109 -10.90 -12.86 6.34
C ARG A 109 -10.96 -12.45 7.81
N THR A 110 -9.86 -12.61 8.56
CA THR A 110 -9.81 -12.17 9.96
C THR A 110 -10.03 -10.66 10.09
N HIS A 111 -9.58 -9.86 9.14
CA HIS A 111 -9.83 -8.42 9.16
C HIS A 111 -11.28 -8.07 8.75
N ALA A 112 -11.89 -8.84 7.85
CA ALA A 112 -13.27 -8.64 7.39
C ALA A 112 -14.29 -8.66 8.55
N ASP A 113 -13.99 -9.36 9.64
CA ASP A 113 -14.81 -9.35 10.87
C ASP A 113 -14.99 -7.93 11.45
N ARG A 114 -14.08 -6.99 11.14
CA ARG A 114 -14.17 -5.57 11.53
C ARG A 114 -15.00 -4.71 10.56
N HIS A 115 -15.41 -5.29 9.43
CA HIS A 115 -16.15 -4.64 8.35
C HIS A 115 -17.32 -5.52 7.90
N PRO A 116 -18.43 -5.55 8.65
CA PRO A 116 -19.59 -6.37 8.30
C PRO A 116 -20.05 -6.13 6.86
N GLY A 117 -20.20 -7.22 6.09
CA GLY A 117 -20.64 -7.17 4.69
C GLY A 117 -19.59 -6.75 3.67
N ILE A 118 -18.32 -6.55 4.06
CA ILE A 118 -17.27 -6.20 3.11
C ILE A 118 -16.97 -7.37 2.16
N GLN A 119 -16.83 -7.07 0.88
CA GLN A 119 -16.41 -8.06 -0.09
C GLN A 119 -14.89 -8.29 0.02
N ILE A 120 -14.45 -9.54 -0.13
CA ILE A 120 -13.04 -9.87 -0.36
C ILE A 120 -12.86 -10.17 -1.85
N ILE A 121 -11.96 -9.45 -2.51
CA ILE A 121 -11.62 -9.61 -3.93
C ILE A 121 -10.22 -10.22 -3.99
N THR A 122 -10.05 -11.29 -4.75
CA THR A 122 -8.73 -11.91 -4.98
C THR A 122 -8.29 -11.66 -6.43
N GLU A 123 -7.15 -11.01 -6.63
CA GLU A 123 -6.48 -10.98 -7.94
C GLU A 123 -5.62 -12.25 -8.08
N GLY A 124 -5.77 -12.93 -9.23
CA GLY A 124 -5.06 -14.16 -9.58
C GLY A 124 -3.62 -13.90 -10.02
#